data_AF-A0A858X5E0-F1
#
_entry.id   AF-A0A858X5E0-F1
#
_cell.length_a   1.000
_cell.length_b   1.000
_cell.length_c   1.000
_cell.angle_alpha   90.00
_cell.angle_beta   90.00
_cell.angle_gamma   90.00
#
_symmetry.space_group_name_H-M   'P 1'
#
loop_
_entity.id
_entity.type
_entity.pdbx_description
1 polymer ?
#
loop_
_entity_poly.entity_id
_entity_poly.type
_entity_poly.pdbx_seq_one_letter_code
_entity_poly.pdbx_strand_id
1 'polypeptide(L)'
;MRTSIPGATPIPYGIDAASLARILPGAGEAPAGLPVAVVRPGEMLRINNAGLDLPAPGIGEPDMSVAERVAAHLTRLAGAWNAPAARFIERYFAFLDRQIETHRSELVARLAPFDGLFAPEDFIHSAPLPLPRACLFAPVEAHGGEPTPADYMQVDFAFWLGAAPVALLAAPSPLTPGAARRRDERLAAAGVTVFACGATDLADAEFGLFARVLREQGCRFWEGEALPSAPGTRGLPEF
;
A
#
# COMPACT_ATOMS: atom_id res chain seq x y z
N MET A 1 -1.91 1.14 26.15
CA MET A 1 -3.10 0.25 26.05
C MET A 1 -4.03 0.81 24.97
N ARG A 2 -3.77 0.47 23.70
CA ARG A 2 -4.65 0.88 22.59
C ARG A 2 -5.88 -0.02 22.62
N THR A 3 -7.06 0.57 22.72
CA THR A 3 -8.33 -0.14 22.53
C THR A 3 -8.33 -0.76 21.14
N SER A 4 -8.53 -2.08 21.05
CA SER A 4 -8.73 -2.76 19.78
C SER A 4 -9.96 -2.14 19.12
N ILE A 5 -9.78 -1.45 18.00
CA ILE A 5 -10.90 -0.90 17.25
C ILE A 5 -11.59 -2.09 16.57
N PRO A 6 -12.88 -2.37 16.87
CA PRO A 6 -13.59 -3.48 16.26
C PRO A 6 -13.53 -3.39 14.73
N GLY A 7 -13.22 -4.50 14.06
CA GLY A 7 -13.15 -4.58 12.59
C GLY A 7 -11.85 -4.06 11.96
N ALA A 8 -10.85 -3.66 12.75
CA ALA A 8 -9.55 -3.28 12.23
C ALA A 8 -8.62 -4.49 12.09
N THR A 9 -7.99 -4.66 10.92
CA THR A 9 -7.06 -5.77 10.65
C THR A 9 -5.64 -5.23 10.47
N PRO A 10 -4.64 -5.73 11.22
CA PRO A 10 -3.25 -5.38 11.00
C PRO A 10 -2.69 -6.13 9.78
N ILE A 11 -1.98 -5.41 8.92
CA ILE A 11 -1.19 -5.95 7.80
C ILE A 11 0.27 -5.58 8.04
N PRO A 12 1.10 -6.51 8.57
CA PRO A 12 2.55 -6.33 8.60
C PRO A 12 3.09 -6.19 7.17
N TYR A 13 4.04 -5.28 6.95
CA TYR A 13 4.65 -5.07 5.65
C TYR A 13 6.11 -4.61 5.77
N GLY A 14 6.87 -4.69 4.68
CA GLY A 14 8.29 -4.33 4.68
C GLY A 14 9.21 -5.28 5.45
N ILE A 15 8.71 -6.45 5.85
CA ILE A 15 9.42 -7.43 6.69
C ILE A 15 9.65 -8.75 5.94
N ASP A 16 10.61 -9.55 6.39
CA ASP A 16 10.70 -10.97 5.98
C ASP A 16 9.75 -11.87 6.78
N ALA A 17 9.45 -13.03 6.21
CA ALA A 17 8.66 -14.06 6.86
C ALA A 17 9.26 -14.54 8.20
N ALA A 18 10.59 -14.48 8.38
CA ALA A 18 11.23 -14.85 9.65
C ALA A 18 10.91 -13.84 10.76
N SER A 19 10.82 -12.55 10.42
CA SER A 19 10.47 -11.45 11.32
C SER A 19 9.01 -11.48 11.72
N LEU A 20 8.12 -11.99 10.85
CA LEU A 20 6.70 -12.15 11.16
C LEU A 20 6.46 -13.02 12.41
N ALA A 21 7.25 -14.07 12.61
CA ALA A 21 7.16 -14.92 13.80
C ALA A 21 7.43 -14.16 15.11
N ARG A 22 8.15 -13.04 15.05
CA ARG A 22 8.44 -12.16 16.20
C ARG A 22 7.30 -11.18 16.49
N ILE A 23 6.37 -11.00 15.55
CA ILE A 23 5.23 -10.09 15.65
C ILE A 23 4.00 -10.83 16.21
N LEU A 24 3.86 -12.13 15.93
CA LEU A 24 2.61 -12.86 16.09
C LEU A 24 2.33 -13.63 17.41
N PRO A 25 3.06 -13.52 18.54
CA PRO A 25 2.54 -13.99 19.83
C PRO A 25 2.08 -12.83 20.74
N GLY A 26 0.77 -12.78 21.06
CA GLY A 26 0.20 -12.05 22.22
C GLY A 26 0.28 -10.52 22.24
N ALA A 27 0.53 -9.87 21.10
CA ALA A 27 1.01 -8.49 21.05
C ALA A 27 -0.10 -7.42 21.09
N GLY A 28 -0.27 -6.78 22.25
CA GLY A 28 -0.97 -5.49 22.36
C GLY A 28 -0.23 -4.33 21.68
N GLU A 29 1.04 -4.52 21.30
CA GLU A 29 1.86 -3.53 20.59
C GLU A 29 2.80 -4.23 19.60
N ALA A 30 2.80 -3.80 18.33
CA ALA A 30 3.78 -4.25 17.34
C ALA A 30 5.20 -3.89 17.85
N PRO A 31 6.22 -4.75 17.64
CA PRO A 31 7.60 -4.42 17.99
C PRO A 31 7.97 -3.06 17.39
N ALA A 32 8.60 -2.20 18.20
CA ALA A 32 8.98 -0.86 17.77
C ALA A 32 9.81 -0.93 16.47
N GLY A 33 9.42 -0.12 15.48
CA GLY A 33 10.11 0.00 14.19
C GLY A 33 9.68 -0.98 13.10
N LEU A 34 8.68 -1.86 13.33
CA LEU A 34 8.11 -2.70 12.28
C LEU A 34 6.86 -2.06 11.65
N PRO A 35 6.81 -1.91 10.31
CA PRO A 35 5.65 -1.31 9.65
C PRO A 35 4.44 -2.23 9.75
N VAL A 36 3.35 -1.72 10.32
CA VAL A 36 2.05 -2.39 10.36
C VAL A 36 0.98 -1.41 9.91
N ALA A 37 0.34 -1.70 8.79
CA ALA A 37 -0.83 -0.97 8.35
C ALA A 37 -2.05 -1.50 9.11
N VAL A 38 -2.95 -0.61 9.53
CA VAL A 38 -4.23 -1.00 10.11
C VAL A 38 -5.31 -0.66 9.10
N VAL A 39 -6.02 -1.67 8.62
CA VAL A 39 -7.06 -1.53 7.60
C VAL A 39 -8.44 -1.76 8.17
N ARG A 40 -9.47 -1.18 7.55
CA ARG A 40 -10.88 -1.38 7.92
C ARG A 40 -11.72 -1.63 6.67
N PRO A 41 -12.78 -2.46 6.78
CA PRO A 41 -13.78 -2.57 5.73
C PRO A 41 -14.40 -1.20 5.40
N GLY A 42 -14.53 -0.90 4.11
CA GLY A 42 -15.03 0.37 3.58
C GLY A 42 -13.98 1.48 3.44
N GLU A 43 -12.83 1.39 4.10
CA GLU A 43 -11.81 2.44 4.10
C GLU A 43 -10.62 2.06 3.22
N MET A 44 -10.33 2.84 2.18
CA MET A 44 -9.09 2.65 1.40
C MET A 44 -7.87 3.01 2.25
N LEU A 45 -6.83 2.17 2.20
CA LEU A 45 -5.55 2.52 2.81
C LEU A 45 -4.81 3.46 1.86
N ARG A 46 -4.58 4.69 2.32
CA ARG A 46 -4.00 5.79 1.54
C ARG A 46 -2.60 6.16 2.02
N ILE A 47 -1.84 6.86 1.18
CA ILE A 47 -0.48 7.33 1.50
C ILE A 47 -0.49 8.32 2.68
N ASN A 48 -1.54 9.12 2.80
CA ASN A 48 -1.74 10.09 3.88
C ASN A 48 -2.15 9.47 5.22
N ASN A 49 -2.40 8.16 5.30
CA ASN A 49 -2.80 7.53 6.55
C ASN A 49 -1.68 7.61 7.60
N ALA A 50 -2.08 7.86 8.85
CA ALA A 50 -1.18 8.11 9.99
C ALA A 50 -0.22 6.97 10.38
N GLY A 51 -0.20 5.86 9.64
CA GLY A 51 0.67 4.71 9.88
C GLY A 51 2.00 4.75 9.12
N LEU A 52 2.18 5.66 8.16
CA LEU A 52 3.42 5.77 7.40
C LEU A 52 4.46 6.57 8.19
N ASP A 53 5.26 5.88 8.99
CA ASP A 53 6.37 6.47 9.76
C ASP A 53 7.54 6.82 8.83
N LEU A 54 7.41 7.94 8.11
CA LEU A 54 8.45 8.42 7.23
C LEU A 54 9.67 8.85 8.06
N PRO A 55 10.88 8.34 7.76
CA PRO A 55 12.07 8.79 8.45
C PRO A 55 12.24 10.30 8.24
N ALA A 56 12.78 10.98 9.25
CA ALA A 56 13.17 12.38 9.11
C ALA A 56 14.09 12.53 7.89
N PRO A 57 14.02 13.66 7.16
CA PRO A 57 14.93 13.92 6.06
C PRO A 57 16.39 13.78 6.51
N GLY A 58 17.24 13.17 5.67
CA GLY A 58 18.67 13.14 5.93
C GLY A 58 19.27 14.55 5.97
N ILE A 59 20.34 14.73 6.72
CA ILE A 59 21.12 15.98 6.69
C ILE A 59 21.69 16.11 5.27
N GLY A 60 21.30 17.16 4.54
CA GLY A 60 21.71 17.37 3.14
C GLY A 60 20.73 16.87 2.09
N GLU A 61 19.52 16.44 2.48
CA GLU A 61 18.40 16.13 1.57
C GLU A 61 17.27 17.20 1.55
N PRO A 62 17.55 18.52 1.59
CA PRO A 62 16.49 19.52 1.78
C PRO A 62 15.51 19.66 0.61
N ASP A 63 15.83 19.11 -0.58
CA ASP A 63 15.08 19.39 -1.81
C ASP A 63 14.17 18.24 -2.28
N MET A 64 14.11 17.11 -1.56
CA MET A 64 13.19 16.03 -1.94
C MET A 64 11.75 16.37 -1.56
N SER A 65 10.85 16.27 -2.53
CA SER A 65 9.41 16.32 -2.30
C SER A 65 8.96 15.22 -1.34
N VAL A 66 7.79 15.40 -0.70
CA VAL A 66 7.23 14.39 0.19
C VAL A 66 6.93 13.09 -0.58
N ALA A 67 6.47 13.17 -1.83
CA ALA A 67 6.24 12.01 -2.68
C ALA A 67 7.52 11.20 -2.95
N GLU A 68 8.64 11.87 -3.26
CA GLU A 68 9.93 11.21 -3.45
C GLU A 68 10.41 10.53 -2.16
N ARG A 69 10.21 11.17 -1.01
CA ARG A 69 10.52 10.58 0.30
C ARG A 69 9.68 9.33 0.58
N VAL A 70 8.38 9.36 0.25
CA VAL A 70 7.50 8.19 0.35
C VAL A 70 7.99 7.08 -0.58
N ALA A 71 8.28 7.38 -1.84
CA ALA A 71 8.77 6.40 -2.81
C ALA A 71 10.09 5.77 -2.38
N ALA A 72 11.05 6.57 -1.90
CA ALA A 72 12.32 6.08 -1.36
C ALA A 72 12.12 5.19 -0.12
N HIS A 73 11.21 5.58 0.79
CA HIS A 73 10.88 4.80 1.97
C HIS A 73 10.27 3.43 1.59
N LEU A 74 9.27 3.42 0.71
CA LEU A 74 8.64 2.19 0.24
C LEU A 74 9.65 1.29 -0.49
N THR A 75 10.57 1.88 -1.25
CA THR A 75 11.62 1.13 -1.96
C THR A 75 12.55 0.44 -0.97
N ARG A 76 12.93 1.12 0.12
CA ARG A 76 13.71 0.51 1.21
C ARG A 76 12.96 -0.65 1.86
N LEU A 77 11.67 -0.49 2.12
CA LEU A 77 10.83 -1.55 2.70
C LEU A 77 10.67 -2.76 1.77
N ALA A 78 10.66 -2.55 0.46
CA ALA A 78 10.64 -3.63 -0.53
C ALA A 78 11.95 -4.43 -0.61
N GLY A 79 13.00 -3.94 0.04
CA GLY A 79 14.34 -4.53 0.07
C GLY A 79 15.28 -3.77 -0.85
N ALA A 80 16.41 -3.29 -0.30
CA ALA A 80 17.37 -2.42 -0.98
C ALA A 80 17.95 -2.99 -2.30
N TRP A 81 17.90 -4.30 -2.48
CA TRP A 81 18.46 -5.00 -3.65
C TRP A 81 17.39 -5.58 -4.58
N ASN A 82 16.12 -5.26 -4.38
CA ASN A 82 15.01 -5.75 -5.20
C ASN A 82 14.69 -4.78 -6.34
N ALA A 83 15.48 -4.85 -7.42
CA ALA A 83 15.31 -3.97 -8.58
C ALA A 83 13.90 -4.01 -9.21
N PRO A 84 13.24 -5.18 -9.38
CA PRO A 84 11.85 -5.22 -9.83
C PRO A 84 10.89 -4.45 -8.92
N ALA A 85 11.06 -4.54 -7.60
CA ALA A 85 10.21 -3.81 -6.67
C ALA A 85 10.46 -2.30 -6.69
N ALA A 86 11.72 -1.87 -6.80
CA ALA A 86 12.05 -0.46 -7.01
C ALA A 86 11.40 0.08 -8.29
N ARG A 87 11.47 -0.70 -9.38
CA ARG A 87 10.81 -0.36 -10.65
C ARG A 87 9.29 -0.30 -10.53
N PHE A 88 8.68 -1.21 -9.78
CA PHE A 88 7.24 -1.16 -9.51
C PHE A 88 6.85 0.16 -8.83
N ILE A 89 7.58 0.57 -7.79
CA ILE A 89 7.29 1.79 -7.04
C ILE A 89 7.48 3.03 -7.94
N GLU A 90 8.58 3.11 -8.68
CA GLU A 90 8.82 4.18 -9.66
C GLU A 90 7.65 4.29 -10.65
N ARG A 91 7.24 3.16 -11.26
CA ARG A 91 6.14 3.15 -12.23
C ARG A 91 4.78 3.45 -11.60
N TYR A 92 4.59 3.09 -10.33
CA TYR A 92 3.38 3.42 -9.58
C TYR A 92 3.24 4.94 -9.40
N PHE A 93 4.30 5.62 -8.95
CA PHE A 93 4.25 7.08 -8.79
C PHE A 93 4.09 7.80 -10.12
N ALA A 94 4.77 7.34 -11.19
CA ALA A 94 4.57 7.88 -12.53
C ALA A 94 3.12 7.68 -13.05
N PHE A 95 2.47 6.59 -12.66
CA PHE A 95 1.04 6.40 -12.95
C PHE A 95 0.17 7.43 -12.22
N LEU A 96 0.45 7.71 -10.94
CA LEU A 96 -0.29 8.71 -10.16
C LEU A 96 -0.15 10.11 -10.78
N ASP A 97 1.07 10.50 -11.16
CA ASP A 97 1.33 11.77 -11.86
C ASP A 97 0.51 11.87 -13.15
N ARG A 98 0.44 10.77 -13.93
CA ARG A 98 -0.40 10.71 -15.13
C ARG A 98 -1.89 10.87 -14.81
N GLN A 99 -2.39 10.28 -13.72
CA GLN A 99 -3.79 10.46 -13.31
C GLN A 99 -4.08 11.91 -12.91
N ILE A 100 -3.18 12.54 -12.13
CA ILE A 100 -3.30 13.96 -11.74
C ILE A 100 -3.31 14.85 -12.97
N GLU A 101 -2.41 14.62 -13.93
CA GLU A 101 -2.36 15.40 -15.16
C GLU A 101 -3.62 15.22 -16.01
N THR A 102 -4.08 13.97 -16.17
CA THR A 102 -5.29 13.64 -16.94
C THR A 102 -6.52 14.34 -16.36
N HIS A 103 -6.59 14.49 -15.04
CA HIS A 103 -7.71 15.10 -14.32
C HIS A 103 -7.40 16.52 -13.80
N ARG A 104 -6.35 17.18 -14.32
CA ARG A 104 -5.87 18.46 -13.77
C ARG A 104 -6.94 19.53 -13.71
N SER A 105 -7.75 19.67 -14.76
CA SER A 105 -8.82 20.68 -14.81
C SER A 105 -9.89 20.47 -13.72
N GLU A 106 -10.26 19.22 -13.46
CA GLU A 106 -11.18 18.82 -12.39
C GLU A 106 -10.61 19.20 -11.01
N LEU A 107 -9.35 18.85 -10.77
CA LEU A 107 -8.66 19.12 -9.51
C LEU A 107 -8.49 20.63 -9.26
N VAL A 108 -8.12 21.41 -10.29
CA VAL A 108 -8.03 22.88 -10.19
C VAL A 108 -9.39 23.50 -9.83
N ALA A 109 -10.47 23.05 -10.48
CA ALA A 109 -11.82 23.54 -10.16
C ALA A 109 -12.22 23.21 -8.72
N ARG A 110 -11.86 22.02 -8.24
CA ARG A 110 -12.10 21.58 -6.85
C ARG A 110 -11.32 22.43 -5.84
N LEU A 111 -10.08 22.81 -6.16
CA LEU A 111 -9.19 23.56 -5.26
C LEU A 111 -9.38 25.08 -5.32
N ALA A 112 -10.14 25.60 -6.29
CA ALA A 112 -10.39 27.03 -6.46
C ALA A 112 -10.84 27.77 -5.19
N PRO A 113 -11.69 27.21 -4.30
CA PRO A 113 -12.10 27.88 -3.06
C PRO A 113 -10.99 28.08 -2.02
N PHE A 114 -9.81 27.47 -2.21
CA PHE A 114 -8.70 27.49 -1.25
C PHE A 114 -7.57 28.45 -1.65
N ASP A 115 -7.78 29.33 -2.63
CA ASP A 115 -6.89 30.44 -3.00
C ASP A 115 -5.39 30.06 -3.14
N GLY A 116 -5.12 28.88 -3.72
CA GLY A 116 -3.75 28.41 -3.99
C GLY A 116 -3.02 27.81 -2.78
N LEU A 117 -3.71 27.55 -1.66
CA LEU A 117 -3.15 26.82 -0.52
C LEU A 117 -2.75 25.38 -0.87
N PHE A 118 -3.40 24.80 -1.88
CA PHE A 118 -3.15 23.46 -2.37
C PHE A 118 -2.93 23.48 -3.87
N ALA A 119 -2.08 22.58 -4.35
CA ALA A 119 -1.88 22.28 -5.76
C ALA A 119 -2.52 20.93 -6.11
N PRO A 120 -2.93 20.69 -7.37
CA PRO A 120 -3.42 19.38 -7.82
C PRO A 120 -2.49 18.21 -7.46
N GLU A 121 -1.18 18.45 -7.47
CA GLU A 121 -0.13 17.50 -7.15
C GLU A 121 -0.22 16.98 -5.70
N ASP A 122 -0.77 17.76 -4.76
CA ASP A 122 -0.89 17.38 -3.36
C ASP A 122 -1.85 16.19 -3.16
N PHE A 123 -2.76 15.95 -4.11
CA PHE A 123 -3.65 14.78 -4.10
C PHE A 123 -2.89 13.46 -4.23
N ILE A 124 -1.62 13.45 -4.65
CA ILE A 124 -0.81 12.23 -4.69
C ILE A 124 -0.78 11.51 -3.33
N HIS A 125 -0.91 12.26 -2.23
CA HIS A 125 -0.97 11.70 -0.88
C HIS A 125 -2.30 11.02 -0.55
N SER A 126 -3.36 11.33 -1.28
CA SER A 126 -4.64 10.61 -1.20
C SER A 126 -4.61 9.28 -1.95
N ALA A 127 -3.58 8.99 -2.74
CA ALA A 127 -3.49 7.75 -3.50
C ALA A 127 -3.44 6.49 -2.61
N PRO A 128 -3.85 5.32 -3.12
CA PRO A 128 -3.69 4.03 -2.43
C PRO A 128 -2.25 3.82 -1.94
N LEU A 129 -2.06 3.28 -0.74
CA LEU A 129 -0.73 2.95 -0.24
C LEU A 129 -0.33 1.55 -0.71
N PRO A 130 0.68 1.38 -1.59
CA PRO A 130 1.25 0.07 -1.85
C PRO A 130 2.01 -0.40 -0.61
N LEU A 131 1.71 -1.62 -0.16
CA LEU A 131 2.36 -2.28 0.97
C LEU A 131 3.40 -3.28 0.43
N PRO A 132 4.68 -2.90 0.31
CA PRO A 132 5.73 -3.82 -0.14
C PRO A 132 5.89 -4.96 0.86
N ARG A 133 6.13 -6.18 0.37
CA ARG A 133 6.40 -7.36 1.20
C ARG A 133 5.32 -7.63 2.24
N ALA A 134 4.07 -7.33 1.92
CA ALA A 134 2.94 -7.46 2.84
C ALA A 134 2.70 -8.92 3.24
N CYS A 135 2.39 -9.14 4.52
CA CYS A 135 1.94 -10.41 5.06
C CYS A 135 0.43 -10.38 5.21
N LEU A 136 -0.28 -10.99 4.26
CA LEU A 136 -1.76 -11.04 4.26
C LEU A 136 -2.24 -12.24 5.05
N PHE A 137 -3.26 -12.04 5.89
CA PHE A 137 -3.91 -13.15 6.61
C PHE A 137 -4.68 -14.02 5.60
N ALA A 138 -4.31 -15.28 5.52
CA ALA A 138 -4.90 -16.27 4.62
C ALA A 138 -4.80 -17.66 5.26
N PRO A 139 -5.57 -17.98 6.31
CA PRO A 139 -5.36 -19.18 7.12
C PRO A 139 -5.54 -20.47 6.30
N VAL A 140 -4.81 -21.53 6.67
CA VAL A 140 -4.92 -22.85 5.99
C VAL A 140 -6.24 -23.54 6.33
N GLU A 141 -6.68 -23.38 7.58
CA GLU A 141 -7.96 -23.87 8.08
C GLU A 141 -8.63 -22.74 8.88
N ALA A 142 -9.96 -22.69 8.87
CA ALA A 142 -10.71 -21.80 9.75
C ALA A 142 -10.60 -22.35 11.19
N HIS A 143 -9.49 -22.08 11.86
CA HIS A 143 -9.32 -22.40 13.27
C HIS A 143 -9.78 -21.19 14.10
N GLY A 144 -10.54 -21.46 15.17
CA GLY A 144 -10.97 -20.43 16.12
C GLY A 144 -9.87 -19.99 17.09
N GLY A 145 -8.61 -20.28 16.77
CA GLY A 145 -7.45 -19.98 17.59
C GLY A 145 -6.84 -18.62 17.30
N GLU A 146 -5.77 -18.28 18.04
CA GLU A 146 -4.97 -17.09 17.74
C GLU A 146 -4.24 -17.27 16.39
N PRO A 147 -4.16 -16.22 15.55
CA PRO A 147 -3.39 -16.26 14.31
C PRO A 147 -1.93 -16.66 14.57
N THR A 148 -1.45 -17.62 13.80
CA THR A 148 -0.05 -18.06 13.80
C THR A 148 0.70 -17.50 12.60
N PRO A 149 2.04 -17.47 12.60
CA PRO A 149 2.82 -17.10 11.40
C PRO A 149 2.48 -17.94 10.17
N ALA A 150 2.07 -19.19 10.37
CA ALA A 150 1.67 -20.06 9.28
C ALA A 150 0.37 -19.61 8.60
N ASP A 151 -0.46 -18.79 9.24
CA ASP A 151 -1.73 -18.26 8.71
C ASP A 151 -1.56 -17.08 7.78
N TYR A 152 -0.37 -16.50 7.71
CA TYR A 152 -0.08 -15.38 6.83
C TYR A 152 0.66 -15.83 5.58
N MET A 153 0.41 -15.12 4.48
CA MET A 153 1.09 -15.30 3.21
C MET A 153 1.79 -14.01 2.83
N GLN A 154 3.09 -14.09 2.59
CA GLN A 154 3.86 -12.95 2.08
C GLN A 154 3.61 -12.77 0.57
N VAL A 155 3.32 -11.54 0.16
CA VAL A 155 3.16 -11.11 -1.24
C VAL A 155 4.13 -9.97 -1.56
N ASP A 156 4.43 -9.73 -2.84
CA ASP A 156 5.42 -8.71 -3.23
C ASP A 156 4.90 -7.29 -2.96
N PHE A 157 3.64 -7.03 -3.32
CA PHE A 157 2.92 -5.84 -2.91
C PHE A 157 1.46 -6.16 -2.58
N ALA A 158 0.86 -5.38 -1.68
CA ALA A 158 -0.58 -5.39 -1.47
C ALA A 158 -1.17 -3.99 -1.49
N PHE A 159 -2.44 -3.88 -1.88
CA PHE A 159 -3.28 -2.71 -1.69
C PHE A 159 -4.50 -3.09 -0.86
N TRP A 160 -4.99 -2.14 -0.07
CA TRP A 160 -6.30 -2.25 0.56
C TRP A 160 -7.22 -1.17 0.00
N LEU A 161 -8.16 -1.57 -0.84
CA LEU A 161 -9.08 -0.68 -1.56
C LEU A 161 -10.46 -0.64 -0.89
N GLY A 162 -10.51 -0.75 0.44
CA GLY A 162 -11.75 -0.69 1.22
C GLY A 162 -12.45 -2.03 1.44
N ALA A 163 -12.67 -2.84 0.41
CA ALA A 163 -13.46 -4.08 0.58
C ALA A 163 -12.60 -5.30 0.95
N ALA A 164 -11.55 -5.54 0.17
CA ALA A 164 -10.71 -6.73 0.25
C ALA A 164 -9.28 -6.38 -0.17
N PRO A 165 -8.28 -7.17 0.27
CA PRO A 165 -6.91 -6.96 -0.15
C PRO A 165 -6.72 -7.35 -1.62
N VAL A 166 -5.91 -6.58 -2.33
CA VAL A 166 -5.40 -6.90 -3.66
C VAL A 166 -3.92 -7.19 -3.55
N ALA A 167 -3.48 -8.36 -3.99
CA ALA A 167 -2.08 -8.77 -3.99
C ALA A 167 -1.49 -8.72 -5.39
N LEU A 168 -0.23 -8.28 -5.46
CA LEU A 168 0.63 -8.35 -6.63
C LEU A 168 1.77 -9.30 -6.36
N LEU A 169 2.01 -10.20 -7.32
CA LEU A 169 3.06 -11.20 -7.28
C LEU A 169 3.99 -11.01 -8.47
N ALA A 170 5.29 -10.93 -8.20
CA ALA A 170 6.30 -10.78 -9.24
C ALA A 170 6.30 -12.01 -10.17
N ALA A 171 6.44 -11.75 -11.47
CA ALA A 171 6.56 -12.76 -12.50
C ALA A 171 7.92 -12.65 -13.21
N PRO A 172 8.63 -13.78 -13.45
CA PRO A 172 8.25 -15.14 -13.07
C PRO A 172 8.32 -15.38 -11.55
N SER A 173 7.47 -16.27 -11.05
CA SER A 173 7.49 -16.66 -9.63
C SER A 173 8.75 -17.45 -9.30
N PRO A 174 9.42 -17.19 -8.17
CA PRO A 174 10.55 -18.00 -7.72
C PRO A 174 10.11 -19.37 -7.17
N LEU A 175 8.80 -19.58 -6.99
CA LEU A 175 8.24 -20.84 -6.49
C LEU A 175 8.11 -21.86 -7.62
N THR A 176 8.14 -23.15 -7.26
CA THR A 176 7.75 -24.22 -8.19
C THR A 176 6.28 -24.03 -8.61
N PRO A 177 5.87 -24.48 -9.82
CA PRO A 177 4.50 -24.29 -10.29
C PRO A 177 3.42 -24.79 -9.32
N GLY A 178 3.65 -25.94 -8.67
CA GLY A 178 2.73 -26.48 -7.67
C GLY A 178 2.66 -25.64 -6.39
N ALA A 179 3.78 -25.05 -5.94
CA ALA A 179 3.78 -24.16 -4.79
C ALA A 179 3.16 -22.79 -5.11
N ALA A 180 3.42 -22.24 -6.29
CA ALA A 180 2.77 -21.02 -6.77
C ALA A 180 1.25 -21.19 -6.83
N ARG A 181 0.76 -22.30 -7.44
CA ARG A 181 -0.66 -22.61 -7.50
C ARG A 181 -1.31 -22.70 -6.12
N ARG A 182 -0.69 -23.40 -5.17
CA ARG A 182 -1.20 -23.48 -3.79
C ARG A 182 -1.25 -22.12 -3.10
N ARG A 183 -0.27 -21.26 -3.33
CA ARG A 183 -0.28 -19.88 -2.83
C ARG A 183 -1.47 -19.11 -3.39
N ASP A 184 -1.69 -19.19 -4.69
CA ASP A 184 -2.76 -18.46 -5.37
C ASP A 184 -4.14 -18.96 -4.92
N GLU A 185 -4.34 -20.29 -4.83
CA GLU A 185 -5.57 -20.92 -4.31
C GLU A 185 -5.85 -20.49 -2.86
N ARG A 186 -4.80 -20.44 -2.02
CA ARG A 186 -4.90 -20.03 -0.62
C ARG A 186 -5.24 -18.55 -0.45
N LEU A 187 -4.62 -17.67 -1.24
CA LEU A 187 -4.94 -16.25 -1.28
C LEU A 187 -6.38 -16.02 -1.76
N ALA A 188 -6.81 -16.72 -2.81
CA ALA A 188 -8.18 -16.64 -3.33
C ALA A 188 -9.21 -17.12 -2.30
N ALA A 189 -8.94 -18.21 -1.58
CA ALA A 189 -9.80 -18.71 -0.50
C ALA A 189 -9.94 -17.71 0.66
N ALA A 190 -8.93 -16.85 0.87
CA ALA A 190 -8.95 -15.75 1.83
C ALA A 190 -9.62 -14.47 1.29
N GLY A 191 -10.19 -14.50 0.08
CA GLY A 191 -10.82 -13.35 -0.55
C GLY A 191 -9.84 -12.33 -1.13
N VAL A 192 -8.55 -12.68 -1.25
CA VAL A 192 -7.53 -11.81 -1.83
C VAL A 192 -7.62 -11.88 -3.36
N THR A 193 -7.74 -10.73 -4.02
CA THR A 193 -7.62 -10.67 -5.49
C THR A 193 -6.13 -10.66 -5.87
N VAL A 194 -5.69 -11.56 -6.74
CA VAL A 194 -4.27 -11.73 -7.09
C VAL A 194 -3.99 -11.31 -8.53
N PHE A 195 -2.95 -10.50 -8.72
CA PHE A 195 -2.40 -10.13 -10.02
C PHE A 195 -0.93 -10.53 -10.14
N ALA A 196 -0.53 -11.02 -11.31
CA ALA A 196 0.88 -11.16 -11.66
C ALA A 196 1.42 -9.85 -12.22
N CYS A 197 2.67 -9.54 -11.91
CA CYS A 197 3.39 -8.36 -12.39
C CYS A 197 4.74 -8.77 -12.96
N GLY A 198 4.86 -8.78 -14.29
CA GLY A 198 6.10 -9.07 -15.00
C GLY A 198 6.80 -7.82 -15.52
N ALA A 199 7.99 -8.00 -16.11
CA ALA A 199 8.75 -6.91 -16.72
C ALA A 199 7.99 -6.19 -17.84
N THR A 200 7.16 -6.92 -18.61
CA THR A 200 6.30 -6.34 -19.66
C THR A 200 5.25 -5.41 -19.08
N ASP A 201 4.62 -5.77 -17.96
CA ASP A 201 3.64 -4.92 -17.28
C ASP A 201 4.31 -3.63 -16.76
N LEU A 202 5.53 -3.74 -16.24
CA LEU A 202 6.30 -2.59 -15.74
C LEU A 202 6.88 -1.71 -16.86
N ALA A 203 7.02 -2.25 -18.07
CA ALA A 203 7.47 -1.51 -19.26
C ALA A 203 6.31 -0.86 -20.03
N ASP A 204 5.06 -1.22 -19.73
CA ASP A 204 3.88 -0.67 -20.39
C ASP A 204 3.74 0.84 -20.13
N ALA A 205 3.84 1.64 -21.20
CA ALA A 205 3.70 3.08 -21.17
C ALA A 205 2.28 3.54 -20.78
N GLU A 206 1.28 2.71 -21.04
CA GLU A 206 -0.13 3.00 -20.75
C GLU A 206 -0.56 2.60 -19.33
N PHE A 207 0.36 2.04 -18.54
CA PHE A 207 0.12 1.71 -17.14
C PHE A 207 -1.09 0.78 -16.92
N GLY A 208 -1.38 -0.11 -17.88
CA GLY A 208 -2.56 -0.98 -17.87
C GLY A 208 -2.65 -1.88 -16.64
N LEU A 209 -1.50 -2.29 -16.08
CA LEU A 209 -1.46 -3.02 -14.81
C LEU A 209 -2.09 -2.21 -13.67
N PHE A 210 -1.69 -0.95 -13.49
CA PHE A 210 -2.16 -0.12 -12.38
C PHE A 210 -3.64 0.19 -12.52
N ALA A 211 -4.11 0.56 -13.72
CA ALA A 211 -5.53 0.78 -13.97
C ALA A 211 -6.38 -0.47 -13.65
N ARG A 212 -5.88 -1.67 -14.00
CA ARG A 212 -6.57 -2.94 -13.70
C ARG A 212 -6.57 -3.28 -12.21
N VAL A 213 -5.44 -3.06 -11.51
CA VAL A 213 -5.28 -3.38 -10.09
C VAL A 213 -6.09 -2.43 -9.21
N LEU A 214 -5.98 -1.14 -9.48
CA LEU A 214 -6.56 -0.06 -8.67
C LEU A 214 -8.04 0.17 -8.96
N ARG A 215 -8.48 -0.24 -10.16
CA ARG A 215 -9.85 -0.06 -10.67
C ARG A 215 -10.25 1.43 -10.62
N GLU A 216 -11.53 1.72 -10.76
CA GLU A 216 -12.04 3.09 -10.75
C GLU A 216 -11.67 3.84 -9.47
N GLN A 217 -11.88 3.23 -8.30
CA GLN A 217 -11.64 3.87 -7.01
C GLN A 217 -10.18 4.32 -6.82
N GLY A 218 -9.21 3.49 -7.20
CA GLY A 218 -7.81 3.86 -7.06
C GLY A 218 -7.27 4.70 -8.22
N CYS A 219 -7.94 4.74 -9.38
CA CYS A 219 -7.63 5.69 -10.46
C CYS A 219 -8.14 7.11 -10.15
N ARG A 220 -9.25 7.24 -9.42
CA ARG A 220 -9.82 8.53 -8.99
C ARG A 220 -9.64 8.75 -7.50
N PHE A 221 -8.41 8.59 -7.04
CA PHE A 221 -8.11 8.56 -5.60
C PHE A 221 -8.39 9.85 -4.84
N TRP A 222 -8.60 10.99 -5.51
CA TRP A 222 -9.07 12.22 -4.86
C TRP A 222 -10.56 12.19 -4.52
N GLU A 223 -11.33 11.26 -5.09
CA GLU A 223 -12.74 11.10 -4.78
C GLU A 223 -12.94 10.65 -3.32
N GLY A 224 -13.85 11.33 -2.63
CA GLY A 224 -14.12 11.14 -1.20
C GLY A 224 -13.19 11.93 -0.26
N GLU A 225 -12.16 12.61 -0.76
CA GLU A 225 -11.28 13.45 0.07
C GLU A 225 -11.67 14.92 -0.05
N ALA A 226 -11.96 15.58 1.07
CA ALA A 226 -12.29 17.01 1.05
C ALA A 226 -11.10 17.85 0.57
N LEU A 227 -9.91 17.53 1.09
CA LEU A 227 -8.66 18.23 0.84
C LEU A 227 -7.49 17.25 0.80
N PRO A 228 -6.44 17.52 0.00
CA PRO A 228 -5.22 16.73 0.08
C PRO A 228 -4.58 16.91 1.46
N SER A 229 -4.04 15.82 2.00
CA SER A 229 -3.38 15.80 3.30
C SER A 229 -2.04 15.10 3.17
N ALA A 230 -0.96 15.73 3.64
CA ALA A 230 0.36 15.10 3.63
C ALA A 230 0.41 13.92 4.64
N PRO A 231 1.26 12.90 4.41
CA PRO A 231 1.48 11.83 5.38
C PRO A 231 1.90 12.36 6.74
N GLY A 232 1.42 11.72 7.80
CA GLY A 232 1.81 12.04 9.19
C GLY A 232 1.10 13.25 9.81
N THR A 233 0.25 13.97 9.06
CA THR A 233 -0.68 14.91 9.69
C THR A 233 -1.84 14.11 10.31
N ARG A 234 -2.30 14.53 11.50
CA ARG A 234 -3.60 14.04 11.99
C ARG A 234 -4.65 14.59 11.03
N GLY A 235 -5.46 13.71 10.44
CA GLY A 235 -6.53 14.11 9.53
C GLY A 235 -7.32 15.26 10.10
N LEU A 236 -7.64 16.24 9.26
CA LEU A 236 -8.53 17.34 9.64
C LEU A 236 -9.89 16.75 10.03
N PRO A 237 -10.60 17.34 11.00
CA PRO A 237 -11.95 16.89 11.34
C PRO A 237 -12.86 16.93 10.10
N GLU A 238 -13.79 15.99 10.00
CA GLU A 238 -14.83 16.02 8.97
C GLU A 238 -15.67 17.31 9.15
N PHE A 239 -15.83 18.08 8.07
CA PHE A 239 -16.62 19.32 8.03
C PHE A 239 -17.95 19.08 7.32
#